data_AF-A0A1Q3WF08-F1
#
_entry.id   AF-A0A1Q3WF08-F1
#
_cell.length_a   1.000
_cell.length_b   1.000
_cell.length_c   1.000
_cell.angle_alpha   90.00
_cell.angle_beta   90.00
_cell.angle_gamma   90.00
#
_symmetry.space_group_name_H-M   'P 1'
#
loop_
_entity.id
_entity.type
_entity.pdbx_description
1 polymer ?
#
loop_
_entity_poly.entity_id
_entity_poly.type
_entity_poly.pdbx_seq_one_letter_code
_entity_poly.pdbx_strand_id
1 'polypeptide(L)'
;MERTKLLTFSVIALLLLNLLTIGFVVIKSGQFSQSEQPRGPFPRREEPARIIIERLHFDEAQQKQYREMIRQHQQQTQQLNDKSVQLFQAYYDLLTTPQPDSAKQQALSQQIADNQRHLAELNFAHFKQIKALCRPDQQADFIQLVDELARLFGRQQRPPRGPGHEPPGGRPDEPPKNFPPRP
;
A
#
# COMPACT_ATOMS: atom_id res chain seq x y z
N MET A 1 37.21 26.82 19.77
CA MET A 1 35.98 26.11 20.18
C MET A 1 34.68 26.70 19.60
N GLU A 2 34.73 27.67 18.69
CA GLU A 2 33.53 28.37 18.17
C GLU A 2 32.98 27.78 16.86
N ARG A 3 33.84 27.31 15.95
CA ARG A 3 33.42 26.88 14.61
C ARG A 3 32.64 25.58 14.58
N THR A 4 33.01 24.62 15.43
CA THR A 4 32.26 23.36 15.57
C THR A 4 30.91 23.59 16.23
N LYS A 5 30.79 24.50 17.20
CA LYS A 5 29.50 24.85 17.81
C LYS A 5 28.56 25.55 16.83
N LEU A 6 29.08 26.46 16.00
CA LEU A 6 28.32 27.10 14.93
C LEU A 6 27.86 26.09 13.86
N LEU A 7 28.74 25.19 13.41
CA LEU A 7 28.38 24.15 12.45
C LEU A 7 27.34 23.18 13.03
N THR A 8 27.49 22.74 14.28
CA THR A 8 26.51 21.88 14.94
C THR A 8 25.16 22.58 15.10
N PHE A 9 25.15 23.87 15.47
CA PHE A 9 23.93 24.66 15.55
C PHE A 9 23.26 24.81 14.17
N SER A 10 24.03 25.07 13.11
CA SER A 10 23.51 25.13 11.74
C SER A 10 22.94 23.80 11.26
N VAL A 11 23.59 22.67 11.57
CA VAL A 11 23.09 21.34 11.20
C VAL A 11 21.79 21.01 11.93
N ILE A 12 21.71 21.30 13.24
CA ILE A 12 20.48 21.10 14.04
C ILE A 12 19.36 22.00 13.53
N ALA A 13 19.64 23.27 13.25
CA ALA A 13 18.66 24.19 12.69
C ALA A 13 18.16 23.74 11.30
N LEU A 14 19.06 23.26 10.44
CA LEU A 14 18.71 22.74 9.12
C LEU A 14 17.85 21.47 9.23
N LEU A 15 18.15 20.59 10.19
CA LEU A 15 17.40 19.37 10.44
C LEU A 15 15.99 19.69 10.95
N LEU A 16 15.86 20.61 11.91
CA LEU A 16 14.57 21.08 12.42
C LEU A 16 13.73 21.77 11.33
N LEU A 17 14.37 22.56 10.47
CA LEU A 17 13.70 23.20 9.33
C LEU A 17 13.15 22.16 8.34
N ASN A 18 13.92 21.11 8.03
CA ASN A 18 13.47 20.01 7.17
C ASN A 18 12.33 19.20 7.81
N LEU A 19 12.38 18.98 9.13
CA LEU A 19 11.29 18.31 9.86
C LEU A 19 10.02 19.16 9.86
N LEU A 20 10.13 20.48 10.02
CA LEU A 20 9.01 21.42 9.95
C LEU A 20 8.40 21.48 8.54
N THR A 21 9.20 21.46 7.48
CA THR A 21 8.67 21.47 6.10
C THR A 21 7.96 20.15 5.77
N ILE A 22 8.51 19.01 6.18
CA ILE A 22 7.85 17.71 6.02
C ILE A 22 6.55 17.67 6.82
N GLY A 23 6.55 18.10 8.09
CA GLY A 23 5.36 18.18 8.93
C GLY A 23 4.28 19.10 8.33
N PHE A 24 4.66 20.29 7.84
CA PHE A 24 3.75 21.23 7.20
C PHE A 24 3.15 20.67 5.90
N VAL A 25 3.94 20.02 5.06
CA VAL A 25 3.45 19.39 3.82
C VAL A 25 2.49 18.26 4.14
N VAL A 26 2.77 17.42 5.15
CA VAL A 26 1.88 16.33 5.56
C VAL A 26 0.56 16.88 6.14
N ILE A 27 0.60 17.89 7.01
CA ILE A 27 -0.60 18.51 7.60
C ILE A 27 -1.45 19.22 6.53
N LYS A 28 -0.81 19.93 5.59
CA LYS A 28 -1.51 20.61 4.49
C LYS A 28 -2.01 19.62 3.42
N SER A 29 -1.34 18.48 3.22
CA SER A 29 -1.84 17.39 2.37
C SER A 29 -3.11 16.74 2.91
N GLY A 30 -3.36 16.82 4.23
CA GLY A 30 -4.65 16.50 4.84
C GLY A 30 -5.77 17.52 4.55
N GLN A 31 -5.42 18.75 4.13
CA GLN A 31 -6.37 19.84 3.83
C GLN A 31 -6.63 20.03 2.32
N PHE A 32 -5.92 19.34 1.41
CA PHE A 32 -6.23 19.34 -0.03
C PHE A 32 -7.44 18.43 -0.40
N SER A 33 -8.38 18.23 0.53
CA SER A 33 -9.66 17.56 0.27
C SER A 33 -10.83 18.51 0.04
N GLN A 34 -10.62 19.83 0.01
CA GLN A 34 -11.68 20.80 -0.29
C GLN A 34 -11.23 21.77 -1.38
N SER A 35 -11.27 21.32 -2.63
CA SER A 35 -11.59 22.22 -3.74
C SER A 35 -13.06 22.00 -4.09
N GLU A 36 -13.88 22.93 -3.63
CA GLU A 36 -15.25 23.11 -4.06
C GLU A 36 -15.27 23.34 -5.58
N GLN A 37 -15.75 22.35 -6.31
CA GLN A 37 -16.28 22.53 -7.66
C GLN A 37 -17.72 22.02 -7.62
N PRO A 38 -18.68 22.76 -8.20
CA PRO A 38 -20.10 22.44 -8.09
C PRO A 38 -20.34 21.15 -8.88
N ARG A 39 -20.58 20.04 -8.18
CA ARG A 39 -20.84 18.74 -8.80
C ARG A 39 -22.32 18.44 -8.73
N GLY A 40 -22.88 18.21 -9.91
CA GLY A 40 -24.15 17.54 -10.09
C GLY A 40 -24.20 16.15 -9.43
N PRO A 41 -25.34 15.47 -9.52
CA PRO A 41 -25.72 14.38 -8.63
C PRO A 41 -25.06 13.06 -9.05
N PHE A 42 -23.75 12.89 -8.86
CA PHE A 42 -23.11 11.58 -8.98
C PHE A 42 -22.03 11.38 -7.90
N PRO A 43 -22.10 10.30 -7.10
CA PRO A 43 -21.20 10.08 -5.97
C PRO A 43 -19.81 9.61 -6.45
N ARG A 44 -18.76 10.37 -6.08
CA ARG A 44 -17.34 10.10 -6.38
C ARG A 44 -16.71 8.98 -5.54
N ARG A 45 -17.30 7.80 -5.49
CA ARG A 45 -16.68 6.60 -4.88
C ARG A 45 -16.69 5.37 -5.79
N GLU A 46 -17.15 5.49 -7.02
CA GLU A 46 -17.40 4.34 -7.90
C GLU A 46 -16.25 4.02 -8.88
N GLU A 47 -15.16 4.79 -8.91
CA GLU A 47 -14.09 4.63 -9.92
C GLU A 47 -13.51 3.19 -9.98
N PRO A 48 -13.08 2.54 -8.88
CA PRO A 48 -12.50 1.20 -8.95
C PRO A 48 -13.55 0.12 -9.26
N ALA A 49 -14.79 0.34 -8.80
CA ALA A 49 -15.90 -0.60 -9.03
C ALA A 49 -16.33 -0.61 -10.51
N ARG A 50 -16.38 0.57 -11.13
CA ARG A 50 -16.73 0.72 -12.55
C ARG A 50 -15.72 0.04 -13.45
N ILE A 51 -14.43 0.18 -13.16
CA ILE A 51 -13.35 -0.49 -13.92
C ILE A 51 -13.57 -2.00 -13.94
N ILE A 52 -13.86 -2.62 -12.80
CA ILE A 52 -14.06 -4.09 -12.74
C ILE A 52 -15.34 -4.51 -13.46
N ILE A 53 -16.44 -3.75 -13.31
CA ILE A 53 -17.70 -4.02 -14.02
C ILE A 53 -17.50 -3.96 -15.54
N GLU A 54 -16.82 -2.93 -16.03
CA GLU A 54 -16.53 -2.74 -17.45
C GLU A 54 -15.57 -3.81 -17.96
N ARG A 55 -14.50 -4.12 -17.22
CA ARG A 55 -13.47 -5.09 -17.64
C ARG A 55 -13.99 -6.51 -17.72
N LEU A 56 -14.90 -6.89 -16.82
CA LEU A 56 -15.47 -8.24 -16.75
C LEU A 56 -16.84 -8.33 -17.44
N HIS A 57 -17.31 -7.24 -18.05
CA HIS A 57 -18.58 -7.19 -18.77
C HIS A 57 -19.76 -7.70 -17.93
N PHE A 58 -19.86 -7.25 -16.68
CA PHE A 58 -20.89 -7.73 -15.75
C PHE A 58 -22.29 -7.30 -16.18
N ASP A 59 -23.22 -8.25 -16.18
CA ASP A 59 -24.65 -7.99 -16.40
C ASP A 59 -25.30 -7.34 -15.17
N GLU A 60 -26.56 -6.91 -15.29
CA GLU A 60 -27.25 -6.21 -14.21
C GLU A 60 -27.37 -7.03 -12.91
N ALA A 61 -27.51 -8.35 -13.01
CA ALA A 61 -27.63 -9.22 -11.86
C ALA A 61 -26.27 -9.36 -11.16
N GLN A 62 -25.20 -9.58 -11.92
CA GLN A 62 -23.83 -9.61 -11.43
C GLN A 62 -23.44 -8.28 -10.78
N GLN A 63 -23.79 -7.15 -11.40
CA GLN A 63 -23.51 -5.83 -10.84
C GLN A 63 -24.19 -5.59 -9.49
N LYS A 64 -25.43 -6.08 -9.29
CA LYS A 64 -26.11 -5.99 -7.99
C LYS A 64 -25.34 -6.76 -6.91
N GLN A 65 -24.98 -8.01 -7.19
CA GLN A 65 -24.20 -8.84 -6.26
C GLN A 65 -22.81 -8.24 -5.99
N TYR A 66 -22.15 -7.74 -7.03
CA TYR A 66 -20.83 -7.13 -6.91
C TYR A 66 -20.85 -5.87 -6.02
N ARG A 67 -21.88 -5.02 -6.14
CA ARG A 67 -22.03 -3.84 -5.27
C ARG A 67 -22.15 -4.21 -3.79
N GLU A 68 -22.81 -5.32 -3.46
CA GLU A 68 -22.89 -5.81 -2.08
C GLU A 68 -21.52 -6.30 -1.59
N MET A 69 -20.81 -7.09 -2.41
CA MET A 69 -19.45 -7.55 -2.10
C MET A 69 -18.49 -6.37 -1.87
N ILE A 70 -18.59 -5.30 -2.67
CA ILE A 70 -17.78 -4.08 -2.50
C ILE A 70 -18.07 -3.42 -1.15
N ARG A 71 -19.34 -3.27 -0.77
CA ARG A 71 -19.71 -2.62 0.50
C ARG A 71 -19.13 -3.38 1.69
N GLN A 72 -19.27 -4.70 1.69
CA GLN A 72 -18.73 -5.57 2.75
C GLN A 72 -17.19 -5.46 2.81
N HIS A 73 -16.53 -5.55 1.66
CA HIS A 73 -15.09 -5.45 1.57
C HIS A 73 -14.59 -4.08 2.06
N GLN A 74 -15.23 -2.98 1.66
CA GLN A 74 -14.89 -1.63 2.10
C GLN A 74 -15.01 -1.46 3.61
N GLN A 75 -16.07 -1.99 4.22
CA GLN A 75 -16.26 -1.95 5.68
C GLN A 75 -15.14 -2.69 6.41
N GLN A 76 -14.79 -3.89 5.96
CA GLN A 76 -13.73 -4.70 6.58
C GLN A 76 -12.35 -4.07 6.37
N THR A 77 -12.07 -3.54 5.19
CA THR A 77 -10.83 -2.82 4.88
C THR A 77 -10.71 -1.57 5.75
N GLN A 78 -11.80 -0.81 5.96
CA GLN A 78 -11.78 0.36 6.84
C GLN A 78 -11.40 -0.03 8.27
N GLN A 79 -12.00 -1.09 8.82
CA GLN A 79 -11.67 -1.57 10.17
C GLN A 79 -10.19 -1.97 10.32
N LEU A 80 -9.63 -2.66 9.33
CA LEU A 80 -8.22 -3.04 9.32
C LEU A 80 -7.30 -1.81 9.18
N ASN A 81 -7.69 -0.80 8.40
CA ASN A 81 -6.93 0.44 8.26
C ASN A 81 -6.95 1.26 9.55
N ASP A 82 -8.11 1.41 10.19
CA ASP A 82 -8.24 2.11 11.47
C ASP A 82 -7.40 1.43 12.55
N LYS A 83 -7.43 0.09 12.59
CA LYS A 83 -6.57 -0.71 13.46
C LYS A 83 -5.09 -0.51 13.15
N SER A 84 -4.71 -0.43 11.88
CA SER A 84 -3.33 -0.15 11.46
C SER A 84 -2.84 1.17 12.04
N VAL A 85 -3.64 2.24 11.90
CA VAL A 85 -3.31 3.57 12.44
C VAL A 85 -3.11 3.51 13.95
N GLN A 86 -4.02 2.87 14.68
CA GLN A 86 -3.92 2.73 16.14
C GLN A 86 -2.68 1.93 16.57
N LEU A 87 -2.37 0.84 15.86
CA LEU A 87 -1.18 0.03 16.14
C LEU A 87 0.11 0.79 15.90
N PHE A 88 0.21 1.57 14.82
CA PHE A 88 1.38 2.40 14.55
C PHE A 88 1.52 3.55 15.55
N GLN A 89 0.42 4.19 15.94
CA GLN A 89 0.43 5.20 17.01
C GLN A 89 1.01 4.61 18.29
N ALA A 90 0.43 3.50 18.78
CA ALA A 90 0.92 2.82 19.98
C ALA A 90 2.39 2.37 19.85
N TYR A 91 2.81 1.93 18.66
CA TYR A 91 4.18 1.48 18.40
C TYR A 91 5.18 2.63 18.53
N TYR A 92 4.88 3.79 17.95
CA TYR A 92 5.76 4.96 18.03
C TYR A 92 5.65 5.68 19.38
N ASP A 93 4.51 5.60 20.05
CA ASP A 93 4.33 6.17 21.40
C ASP A 93 5.29 5.53 22.42
N LEU A 94 5.73 4.28 22.22
CA LEU A 94 6.76 3.66 23.07
C LEU A 94 8.07 4.46 23.10
N LEU A 95 8.39 5.18 22.03
CA LEU A 95 9.59 6.01 21.92
C LEU A 95 9.51 7.32 22.72
N THR A 96 8.33 7.67 23.23
CA THR A 96 8.15 8.85 24.11
C THR A 96 8.66 8.58 25.53
N THR A 97 8.93 7.32 25.88
CA THR A 97 9.40 6.93 27.20
C THR A 97 10.94 6.88 27.26
N PRO A 98 11.58 7.23 28.40
CA PRO A 98 13.04 7.20 28.52
C PRO A 98 13.67 5.81 28.34
N GLN A 99 12.89 4.76 28.62
CA GLN A 99 13.33 3.37 28.46
C GLN A 99 12.17 2.56 27.84
N PRO A 100 12.12 2.48 26.49
CA PRO A 100 11.07 1.77 25.78
C PRO A 100 11.03 0.29 26.15
N ASP A 101 9.83 -0.23 26.39
CA ASP A 101 9.59 -1.64 26.69
C ASP A 101 9.73 -2.49 25.42
N SER A 102 10.84 -3.25 25.35
CA SER A 102 11.16 -4.10 24.20
C SER A 102 10.13 -5.21 23.98
N ALA A 103 9.50 -5.73 25.04
CA ALA A 103 8.50 -6.80 24.88
C ALA A 103 7.21 -6.24 24.26
N LYS A 104 6.79 -5.04 24.69
CA LYS A 104 5.66 -4.33 24.05
C LYS A 104 5.96 -3.94 22.61
N GLN A 105 7.18 -3.48 22.32
CA GLN A 105 7.61 -3.16 20.97
C GLN A 105 7.49 -4.37 20.05
N GLN A 106 8.01 -5.53 20.46
CA GLN A 106 7.91 -6.77 19.68
C GLN A 106 6.44 -7.20 19.49
N ALA A 107 5.63 -7.12 20.54
CA ALA A 107 4.21 -7.48 20.48
C ALA A 107 3.41 -6.58 19.51
N LEU A 108 3.66 -5.27 19.52
CA LEU A 108 3.01 -4.33 18.59
C LEU A 108 3.50 -4.54 17.15
N SER A 109 4.79 -4.81 16.95
CA SER A 109 5.33 -5.16 15.62
C SER A 109 4.66 -6.41 15.05
N GLN A 110 4.46 -7.44 15.88
CA GLN A 110 3.75 -8.65 15.48
C GLN A 110 2.29 -8.35 15.11
N GLN A 111 1.59 -7.54 15.91
CA GLN A 111 0.21 -7.16 15.62
C GLN A 111 0.07 -6.35 14.31
N ILE A 112 1.05 -5.49 14.00
CA ILE A 112 1.11 -4.77 12.72
C ILE A 112 1.24 -5.76 11.56
N ALA A 113 2.16 -6.73 11.69
CA ALA A 113 2.36 -7.76 10.67
C ALA A 113 1.10 -8.62 10.47
N ASP A 114 0.43 -9.02 11.56
CA ASP A 114 -0.82 -9.77 11.51
C ASP A 114 -1.96 -8.96 10.87
N ASN A 115 -2.06 -7.67 11.16
CA ASN A 115 -3.05 -6.79 10.54
C ASN A 115 -2.83 -6.66 9.02
N GLN A 116 -1.56 -6.54 8.60
CA GLN A 116 -1.20 -6.52 7.18
C GLN A 116 -1.50 -7.85 6.49
N ARG A 117 -1.27 -8.98 7.17
CA ARG A 117 -1.66 -10.32 6.68
C ARG A 117 -3.17 -10.39 6.46
N HIS A 118 -3.98 -9.98 7.43
CA HIS A 118 -5.44 -10.01 7.31
C HIS A 118 -5.94 -9.14 6.15
N LEU A 119 -5.30 -7.99 5.88
CA LEU A 119 -5.65 -7.17 4.72
C LEU A 119 -5.37 -7.89 3.40
N ALA A 120 -4.23 -8.58 3.28
CA ALA A 120 -3.89 -9.38 2.11
C ALA A 120 -4.87 -10.55 1.90
N GLU A 121 -5.22 -11.26 2.98
CA GLU A 121 -6.20 -12.35 2.96
C GLU A 121 -7.60 -11.85 2.56
N LEU A 122 -8.02 -10.70 3.09
CA LEU A 122 -9.28 -10.06 2.74
C LEU A 122 -9.34 -9.68 1.25
N ASN A 123 -8.25 -9.10 0.71
CA ASN A 123 -8.16 -8.78 -0.71
C ASN A 123 -8.25 -10.04 -1.57
N PHE A 124 -7.51 -11.10 -1.21
CA PHE A 124 -7.56 -12.36 -1.94
C PHE A 124 -8.97 -12.99 -1.91
N ALA A 125 -9.63 -12.98 -0.75
CA ALA A 125 -10.99 -13.46 -0.59
C ALA A 125 -11.97 -12.67 -1.47
N HIS A 126 -11.84 -11.35 -1.54
CA HIS A 126 -12.66 -10.50 -2.41
C HIS A 126 -12.48 -10.87 -3.89
N PHE A 127 -11.26 -11.02 -4.38
CA PHE A 127 -11.02 -11.45 -5.76
C PHE A 127 -11.50 -12.88 -6.04
N LYS A 128 -11.45 -13.77 -5.04
CA LYS A 128 -12.05 -15.11 -5.14
C LYS A 128 -13.57 -15.05 -5.30
N GLN A 129 -14.25 -14.15 -4.60
CA GLN A 129 -15.69 -13.92 -4.76
C GLN A 129 -16.03 -13.37 -6.15
N ILE A 130 -15.24 -12.40 -6.64
CA ILE A 130 -15.38 -11.86 -8.00
C ILE A 130 -15.22 -12.98 -9.04
N LYS A 131 -14.22 -13.85 -8.89
CA LYS A 131 -14.03 -15.01 -9.78
C LYS A 131 -15.25 -15.93 -9.81
N ALA A 132 -15.87 -16.17 -8.66
CA ALA A 132 -17.06 -17.02 -8.54
C ALA A 132 -18.30 -16.38 -9.17
N LEU A 133 -18.33 -15.04 -9.27
CA LEU A 133 -19.38 -14.29 -9.94
C LEU A 133 -19.28 -14.34 -11.46
N CYS A 134 -18.07 -14.53 -12.01
CA CYS A 134 -17.81 -14.61 -13.44
C CYS A 134 -18.39 -15.89 -14.06
N ARG A 135 -19.14 -15.72 -15.17
CA ARG A 135 -19.57 -16.82 -16.03
C ARG A 135 -18.39 -17.41 -16.82
N PRO A 136 -18.54 -18.60 -17.44
CA PRO A 136 -17.46 -19.23 -18.21
C PRO A 136 -16.85 -18.33 -19.31
N ASP A 137 -17.67 -17.51 -19.98
CA ASP A 137 -17.26 -16.55 -21.01
C ASP A 137 -16.40 -15.40 -20.46
N GLN A 138 -16.52 -15.07 -19.16
CA GLN A 138 -15.82 -13.96 -18.51
C GLN A 138 -14.51 -14.39 -17.81
N GLN A 139 -14.21 -15.69 -17.75
CA GLN A 139 -13.05 -16.19 -17.00
C GLN A 139 -11.72 -15.74 -17.61
N ALA A 140 -11.65 -15.56 -18.93
CA ALA A 140 -10.46 -15.06 -19.61
C ALA A 140 -10.15 -13.60 -19.20
N ASP A 141 -11.17 -12.74 -19.20
CA ASP A 141 -11.07 -11.35 -18.76
C ASP A 141 -10.64 -11.25 -17.29
N PHE A 142 -11.16 -12.15 -16.44
CA PHE A 142 -10.76 -12.23 -15.04
C PHE A 142 -9.28 -12.59 -14.87
N ILE A 143 -8.77 -13.56 -15.64
CA ILE A 143 -7.34 -13.94 -15.60
C ILE A 143 -6.47 -12.75 -16.00
N GLN A 144 -6.86 -12.00 -17.05
CA GLN A 144 -6.14 -10.81 -17.47
C GLN A 144 -6.15 -9.72 -16.38
N LEU A 145 -7.30 -9.48 -15.75
CA LEU A 145 -7.42 -8.53 -14.64
C LEU A 145 -6.46 -8.87 -13.49
N VAL A 146 -6.37 -10.15 -13.11
CA VAL A 146 -5.47 -10.59 -12.03
C VAL A 146 -4.00 -10.42 -12.40
N ASP A 147 -3.60 -10.70 -13.65
CA ASP A 147 -2.22 -10.48 -14.11
C ASP A 147 -1.84 -8.98 -14.08
N GLU A 148 -2.76 -8.10 -14.48
CA GLU A 148 -2.57 -6.65 -14.39
C GLU A 148 -2.39 -6.18 -12.93
N LEU A 149 -3.21 -6.70 -12.02
CA LEU A 149 -3.10 -6.42 -10.59
C LEU A 149 -1.76 -6.92 -10.02
N ALA A 150 -1.35 -8.14 -10.35
CA ALA A 150 -0.07 -8.70 -9.91
C ALA A 150 1.11 -7.83 -10.37
N ARG A 151 1.07 -7.30 -11.60
CA ARG A 151 2.09 -6.38 -12.13
C ARG A 151 2.09 -5.03 -11.40
N LEU A 152 0.93 -4.50 -11.03
CA LEU A 152 0.84 -3.25 -10.27
C LEU A 152 1.50 -3.39 -8.89
N PHE A 153 1.17 -4.45 -8.16
CA PHE A 153 1.77 -4.71 -6.85
C PHE A 153 3.24 -5.15 -6.94
N GLY A 154 3.64 -5.83 -8.02
CA GLY A 154 5.03 -6.24 -8.25
C GLY A 154 5.97 -5.11 -8.71
N ARG A 155 5.43 -4.04 -9.32
CA ARG A 155 6.25 -2.90 -9.81
C ARG A 155 6.70 -1.94 -8.71
N GLN A 156 5.99 -1.86 -7.58
CA GLN A 156 6.38 -1.00 -6.46
C GLN A 156 7.74 -1.38 -5.84
N GLN A 157 8.32 -2.54 -6.16
CA GLN A 157 9.63 -2.96 -5.67
C GLN A 157 10.80 -2.72 -6.62
N ARG A 158 10.58 -2.10 -7.80
CA ARG A 158 11.69 -1.73 -8.68
C ARG A 158 11.99 -0.24 -8.53
N PRO A 159 13.16 0.15 -7.97
CA PRO A 159 13.59 1.54 -8.09
C PRO A 159 13.59 1.91 -9.59
N PRO A 160 13.24 3.15 -9.95
CA PRO A 160 13.39 3.61 -11.32
C PRO A 160 14.81 3.30 -11.77
N ARG A 161 14.97 2.51 -12.85
CA ARG A 161 16.27 2.40 -13.49
C ARG A 161 16.62 3.80 -13.96
N GLY A 162 17.56 4.44 -13.27
CA GLY A 162 18.11 5.71 -13.71
C GLY A 162 18.62 5.57 -15.15
N PRO A 163 18.51 6.61 -15.98
CA PRO A 163 19.05 6.58 -17.33
C PRO A 163 20.58 6.53 -17.21
N GLY A 164 21.21 5.37 -17.43
CA GLY A 164 22.68 5.31 -17.41
C GLY A 164 23.38 3.97 -17.26
N HIS A 165 22.70 2.84 -17.05
CA HIS A 165 23.38 1.54 -17.03
C HIS A 165 22.77 0.57 -18.03
N GLU A 166 23.29 0.61 -19.26
CA GLU A 166 23.35 -0.57 -20.11
C GLU A 166 24.07 -1.70 -19.35
N PRO A 167 23.51 -2.92 -19.31
CA PRO A 167 24.28 -4.06 -18.83
C PRO A 167 25.41 -4.32 -19.85
N PRO A 168 26.68 -4.50 -19.42
CA PRO A 168 27.69 -4.99 -20.33
C PRO A 168 27.22 -6.36 -20.84
N GLY A 169 27.12 -6.49 -22.16
CA GLY A 169 26.67 -7.71 -22.81
C GLY A 169 27.49 -8.91 -22.34
N GLY A 170 26.81 -9.88 -21.74
CA GLY A 170 27.35 -11.18 -21.38
C GLY A 170 26.20 -12.18 -21.29
N ARG A 171 26.21 -13.20 -22.15
CA ARG A 171 25.25 -14.31 -22.14
C ARG A 171 25.35 -15.10 -20.83
N PRO A 172 24.28 -15.81 -20.40
CA PRO A 172 24.27 -16.57 -19.16
C PRO A 172 24.64 -18.03 -19.43
N ASP A 173 25.86 -18.45 -19.08
CA ASP A 173 26.19 -19.87 -18.96
C ASP A 173 27.17 -20.06 -17.78
N GLU A 174 26.64 -20.11 -16.56
CA GLU A 174 27.01 -21.06 -15.49
C GLU A 174 26.41 -20.62 -14.14
N PRO A 175 25.76 -21.52 -13.38
CA PRO A 175 25.43 -21.25 -11.98
C PRO A 175 26.71 -21.25 -11.12
N PRO A 176 26.87 -20.32 -10.17
CA PRO A 176 27.99 -20.35 -9.22
C PRO A 176 27.98 -21.65 -8.41
N LYS A 177 29.11 -22.38 -8.40
CA LYS A 177 29.33 -23.72 -7.81
C LYS A 177 29.22 -23.82 -6.28
N ASN A 178 28.50 -22.93 -5.59
CA ASN A 178 28.53 -22.89 -4.13
C ASN A 178 27.17 -22.67 -3.45
N PHE A 179 26.13 -23.34 -3.95
CA PHE A 179 24.91 -23.53 -3.16
C PHE A 179 24.94 -24.91 -2.47
N PRO A 180 24.74 -24.99 -1.14
CA PRO A 180 24.47 -26.26 -0.50
C PRO A 180 23.12 -26.82 -0.99
N PRO A 181 22.96 -28.16 -1.07
CA PRO A 181 21.71 -28.77 -1.49
C PRO A 181 20.58 -28.41 -0.52
N ARG A 182 19.41 -28.07 -1.07
CA ARG A 182 18.22 -27.79 -0.27
C ARG A 182 17.69 -29.09 0.37
N PRO A 183 17.15 -29.03 1.60
CA PRO A 183 16.49 -30.16 2.26
C PRO A 183 15.20 -30.58 1.55
#